data_AF-A0A7R7JC05-F1
#
_entry.id   AF-A0A7R7JC05-F1
#
_cell.length_a   1.000
_cell.length_b   1.000
_cell.length_c   1.000
_cell.angle_alpha   90.00
_cell.angle_beta   90.00
_cell.angle_gamma   90.00
#
_symmetry.space_group_name_H-M   'P 1'
#
loop_
_entity.id
_entity.type
_entity.pdbx_description
1 polymer ?
#
loop_
_entity_poly.entity_id
_entity_poly.type
_entity_poly.pdbx_seq_one_letter_code
_entity_poly.pdbx_strand_id
1 'polypeptide(L)'
;MSTLSLVLLLSGITSIALLACYLDAKFQWRLNDWMNGQCSNPFIATNASQQAQRLKEKDAQIEKLMERIETLEAIVTEPAYELNKKINALK
;
A
#
# COMPACT_ATOMS: atom_id res chain seq x y z
N MET A 1 34.88 36.20 -12.36
CA MET A 1 34.88 34.74 -12.12
C MET A 1 35.36 34.04 -13.38
N SER A 2 36.44 33.26 -13.31
CA SER A 2 36.94 32.51 -14.48
C SER A 2 35.99 31.35 -14.81
N THR A 3 35.82 31.03 -16.09
CA THR A 3 34.98 29.90 -16.56
C THR A 3 35.39 28.57 -15.92
N LEU A 4 36.68 28.37 -15.68
CA LEU A 4 37.21 27.21 -14.96
C LEU A 4 36.69 27.11 -13.52
N SER A 5 36.57 28.23 -12.83
CA SER A 5 36.05 28.27 -11.47
C SER A 5 34.55 27.92 -11.45
N LEU A 6 33.80 28.35 -12.46
CA LEU A 6 32.37 28.05 -12.58
C LEU A 6 32.13 26.57 -12.89
N VAL A 7 32.94 25.97 -13.77
CA VAL A 7 32.90 24.53 -14.08
C VAL A 7 33.25 23.68 -12.85
N LEU A 8 34.27 24.07 -12.07
CA LEU A 8 34.65 23.40 -10.83
C LEU A 8 33.55 23.45 -9.76
N LEU A 9 32.84 24.58 -9.70
CA LEU A 9 31.76 24.78 -8.72
C LEU A 9 30.54 23.92 -9.09
N LEU A 10 30.16 23.92 -10.36
CA LEU A 10 29.06 23.07 -10.86
C LEU A 10 29.38 21.59 -10.70
N SER A 11 30.60 21.14 -11.06
CA SER A 11 30.98 19.74 -10.93
C SER A 11 31.01 19.28 -9.47
N GLY A 12 31.46 20.15 -8.54
CA GLY A 12 31.41 19.91 -7.10
C GLY A 12 29.98 19.74 -6.60
N ILE A 13 29.07 20.65 -6.96
CA ILE A 13 27.66 20.58 -6.56
C ILE A 13 27.00 19.31 -7.11
N THR A 14 27.22 18.98 -8.39
CA THR A 14 26.65 17.76 -9.00
C THR A 14 27.17 16.50 -8.32
N SER A 15 28.45 16.47 -7.93
CA SER A 15 29.03 15.31 -7.25
C SER A 15 28.42 15.11 -5.87
N ILE A 16 28.24 16.19 -5.10
CA ILE A 16 27.60 16.16 -3.78
C ILE A 16 26.13 15.73 -3.90
N ALA A 17 25.41 16.26 -4.90
CA ALA A 17 24.02 15.88 -5.15
C ALA A 17 23.87 14.39 -5.50
N LEU A 18 24.73 13.87 -6.39
CA LEU A 18 24.74 12.45 -6.74
C LEU A 18 25.07 11.57 -5.53
N LEU A 19 26.02 11.98 -4.70
CA LEU A 19 26.42 11.25 -3.51
C LEU A 19 25.29 11.25 -2.46
N ALA A 20 24.57 12.36 -2.30
CA ALA A 20 23.38 12.44 -1.47
C ALA A 20 22.26 11.52 -2.00
N CYS A 21 21.98 11.52 -3.31
CA CYS A 21 21.02 10.59 -3.92
C CYS A 21 21.42 9.13 -3.74
N TYR A 22 22.71 8.80 -3.85
CA TYR A 22 23.21 7.45 -3.64
C TYR A 22 23.07 6.99 -2.18
N LEU A 23 23.39 7.86 -1.22
CA LEU A 23 23.18 7.58 0.20
C LEU A 23 21.69 7.45 0.54
N ASP A 24 20.85 8.31 -0.03
CA ASP A 24 19.40 8.26 0.12
C ASP A 24 18.83 6.93 -0.39
N ALA A 25 19.31 6.45 -1.54
CA ALA A 25 18.94 5.16 -2.10
C ALA A 25 19.47 3.97 -1.29
N LYS A 26 20.73 4.03 -0.82
CA LYS A 26 21.36 2.93 -0.07
C LYS A 26 20.79 2.77 1.33
N PHE A 27 20.52 3.87 2.01
CA PHE A 27 20.00 3.87 3.38
C PHE A 27 18.48 4.08 3.44
N GLN A 28 17.80 4.19 2.29
CA GLN A 28 16.35 4.38 2.17
C GLN A 28 15.83 5.58 2.97
N TRP A 29 16.62 6.66 3.03
CA TRP A 29 16.26 7.85 3.80
C TRP A 29 15.12 8.66 3.16
N ARG A 30 14.81 8.43 1.88
CA ARG A 30 13.72 9.09 1.11
C ARG A 30 13.66 10.61 1.29
N LEU A 31 14.81 11.25 1.54
CA LEU A 31 14.93 12.70 1.70
C LEU A 31 14.59 13.43 0.40
N ASN A 32 14.88 12.80 -0.74
CA ASN A 32 14.51 13.35 -2.04
C ASN A 32 12.97 13.38 -2.23
N ASP A 33 12.26 12.34 -1.80
CA ASP A 33 10.79 12.31 -1.84
C ASP A 33 10.20 13.40 -0.93
N TRP A 34 10.80 13.60 0.25
CA TRP A 34 10.40 14.64 1.21
C TRP A 34 10.62 16.05 0.67
N MET A 35 11.77 16.34 0.07
CA MET A 35 12.05 17.64 -0.57
C MET A 35 11.13 17.92 -1.76
N ASN A 36 10.72 16.89 -2.49
CA ASN A 36 9.78 17.01 -3.61
C ASN A 36 8.31 17.10 -3.18
N GLY A 37 8.03 17.26 -1.88
CA GLY A 37 6.68 17.44 -1.35
C GLY A 37 5.83 16.18 -1.38
N GLN A 38 6.42 15.00 -1.64
CA GLN A 38 5.72 13.75 -1.44
C GLN A 38 5.67 13.47 0.06
N CYS A 39 4.46 13.42 0.64
CA CYS A 39 4.24 13.04 2.04
C CYS A 39 4.48 11.54 2.29
N SER A 40 5.55 10.98 1.74
CA SER A 40 6.06 9.70 2.19
C SER A 40 6.96 9.96 3.39
N ASN A 41 6.51 9.60 4.59
CA ASN A 41 7.29 9.77 5.80
C ASN A 41 8.63 8.99 5.69
N PRO A 42 9.78 9.68 5.64
CA PRO A 42 11.09 9.06 5.43
C PRO A 42 11.51 8.15 6.60
N PHE A 43 10.93 8.34 7.78
CA PHE A 43 11.20 7.54 8.98
C PHE A 43 10.27 6.32 9.13
N ILE A 44 9.33 6.10 8.19
CA ILE A 44 8.33 5.02 8.22
C ILE A 44 8.45 4.12 6.96
N ALA A 45 9.53 4.23 6.18
CA ALA A 45 9.71 3.48 4.93
C ALA A 45 9.67 1.93 5.14
N THR A 46 10.15 1.44 6.28
CA THR A 46 10.06 0.00 6.64
C THR A 46 8.62 -0.48 6.83
N ASN A 47 7.70 0.41 7.21
CA ASN A 47 6.31 0.05 7.48
C ASN A 47 5.43 0.21 6.24
N ALA A 48 5.81 0.99 5.23
CA ALA A 48 4.96 1.19 4.05
C ALA A 48 4.82 -0.10 3.21
N SER A 49 5.91 -0.83 3.00
CA SER A 49 5.89 -2.14 2.34
C SER A 49 5.18 -3.19 3.19
N GLN A 50 5.45 -3.22 4.49
CA GLN A 50 4.75 -4.11 5.43
C GLN A 50 3.26 -3.78 5.55
N GLN A 51 2.87 -2.51 5.45
CA GLN A 51 1.49 -2.08 5.50
C GLN A 51 0.77 -2.40 4.19
N ALA A 52 1.43 -2.23 3.04
CA ALA A 52 0.91 -2.72 1.76
C ALA A 52 0.71 -4.25 1.76
N GLN A 53 1.66 -5.00 2.33
CA GLN A 53 1.54 -6.44 2.52
C GLN A 53 0.35 -6.79 3.43
N ARG A 54 0.25 -6.11 4.58
CA ARG A 54 -0.84 -6.32 5.55
C ARG A 54 -2.20 -5.93 4.99
N LEU A 55 -2.27 -4.92 4.12
CA LEU A 55 -3.49 -4.54 3.40
C LEU A 55 -3.90 -5.64 2.42
N LYS A 56 -2.97 -6.16 1.61
CA LYS A 56 -3.24 -7.31 0.71
C LYS A 56 -3.73 -8.55 1.47
N GLU A 57 -3.11 -8.86 2.61
CA GLU A 57 -3.55 -9.97 3.46
C GLU A 57 -4.95 -9.76 4.03
N LYS A 58 -5.32 -8.51 4.36
CA LYS A 58 -6.67 -8.17 4.82
C LYS A 58 -7.68 -8.24 3.69
N ASP A 59 -7.34 -7.77 2.50
CA ASP A 59 -8.22 -7.82 1.33
C ASP A 59 -8.53 -9.28 0.94
N ALA A 60 -7.52 -10.16 0.94
CA ALA A 60 -7.71 -11.59 0.70
C ALA A 60 -8.58 -12.27 1.78
N GLN A 61 -8.46 -11.84 3.05
CA GLN A 61 -9.33 -12.32 4.12
C GLN A 61 -10.78 -11.84 3.94
N ILE A 62 -10.98 -10.60 3.52
CA ILE A 62 -12.31 -10.04 3.26
C ILE A 62 -12.99 -10.82 2.13
N GLU A 63 -12.29 -11.09 1.03
CA GLU A 63 -12.81 -11.88 -0.10
C GLU A 63 -13.26 -13.28 0.34
N LYS A 64 -12.43 -13.99 1.10
CA LYS A 64 -12.77 -15.31 1.64
C LYS A 64 -13.94 -15.28 2.63
N LEU A 65 -14.06 -14.21 3.43
CA LEU A 65 -15.19 -14.05 4.34
C LEU A 65 -16.48 -13.74 3.58
N MET A 66 -16.42 -12.95 2.51
CA MET A 66 -17.56 -12.68 1.63
C MET A 66 -18.09 -13.96 0.99
N GLU A 67 -17.22 -14.81 0.44
CA GLU A 67 -17.61 -16.10 -0.16
C GLU A 67 -18.30 -17.01 0.88
N ARG A 68 -17.80 -17.02 2.12
CA ARG A 68 -18.42 -17.77 3.21
C ARG A 68 -19.78 -17.20 3.63
N ILE A 69 -19.94 -15.88 3.61
CA ILE A 69 -21.23 -15.26 3.91
C ILE A 69 -22.23 -15.60 2.82
N GLU A 70 -21.86 -15.52 1.55
CA GLU A 70 -22.74 -15.86 0.42
C GLU A 70 -23.23 -17.32 0.50
N THR A 71 -22.33 -18.26 0.80
CA THR A 71 -22.69 -19.68 0.99
C THR A 71 -23.59 -19.89 2.20
N LEU A 72 -23.34 -19.21 3.32
CA LEU A 72 -24.21 -19.28 4.50
C LEU A 72 -25.58 -18.66 4.23
N GLU A 73 -25.65 -17.56 3.49
CA GLU A 73 -26.91 -16.94 3.10
C GLU A 73 -27.74 -17.87 2.24
N ALA A 74 -27.14 -18.55 1.26
CA ALA A 74 -27.82 -19.58 0.45
C ALA A 74 -28.33 -20.74 1.33
N ILE A 75 -27.49 -21.27 2.21
CA ILE A 75 -27.85 -22.35 3.13
C ILE A 75 -28.93 -21.94 4.12
N VAL A 76 -29.05 -20.68 4.51
CA VAL A 76 -30.09 -20.23 5.45
C VAL A 76 -31.38 -19.86 4.72
N THR A 77 -31.29 -19.28 3.53
CA THR A 77 -32.47 -18.84 2.76
C THR A 77 -33.25 -20.00 2.15
N GLU A 78 -32.59 -21.04 1.64
CA GLU A 78 -33.25 -22.22 1.07
C GLU A 78 -34.12 -23.01 2.08
N PRO A 79 -33.61 -23.48 3.23
CA PRO A 79 -34.42 -24.22 4.19
C PRO A 79 -35.47 -23.33 4.86
N ALA A 80 -35.21 -22.03 5.05
CA ALA A 80 -36.22 -21.11 5.55
C ALA A 80 -37.37 -20.95 4.54
N TYR A 81 -37.07 -20.86 3.25
CA TYR A 81 -38.06 -20.81 2.17
C TYR A 81 -38.87 -22.11 2.07
N GLU A 82 -38.20 -23.27 2.11
CA GLU A 82 -38.88 -24.57 2.08
C GLU A 82 -39.77 -24.80 3.30
N LEU A 83 -39.32 -24.40 4.50
CA LEU A 83 -40.09 -24.51 5.72
C LEU A 83 -41.34 -23.63 5.67
N ASN A 84 -41.21 -22.37 5.22
CA ASN A 84 -42.35 -21.46 5.07
C ASN A 84 -43.37 -21.99 4.06
N LYS A 85 -42.90 -22.58 2.95
CA LYS A 85 -43.77 -23.22 1.96
C LYS A 85 -44.55 -24.39 2.56
N LYS A 86 -43.89 -25.25 3.35
CA LYS A 86 -44.54 -26.38 4.05
C LYS A 86 -45.55 -25.89 5.11
N ILE A 87 -45.22 -24.84 5.87
CA ILE A 87 -46.13 -24.24 6.86
C ILE A 87 -47.39 -23.67 6.19
N ASN A 88 -47.24 -22.94 5.09
CA ASN A 88 -48.38 -22.38 4.35
C ASN A 88 -49.27 -23.45 3.70
N ALA A 89 -48.70 -24.62 3.35
CA ALA A 89 -49.49 -25.74 2.83
C ALA A 89 -50.29 -26.50 3.90
N LEU A 90 -49.99 -26.28 5.19
CA LEU A 90 -50.69 -26.87 6.34
C LEU A 90 -51.76 -25.93 6.93
N LYS A 91 -51.94 -24.75 6.36
CA LYS A 91 -52.86 -23.70 6.82
C LYS A 91 -54.05 -23.58 5.89
#